data_AF-A0A1I0CBN4-F1
#
_entry.id   AF-A0A1I0CBN4-F1
#
_cell.length_a   1.000
_cell.length_b   1.000
_cell.length_c   1.000
_cell.angle_alpha   90.00
_cell.angle_beta   90.00
_cell.angle_gamma   90.00
#
_symmetry.space_group_name_H-M   'P 1'
#
loop_
_entity.id
_entity.type
_entity.pdbx_description
1 polymer ?
#
loop_
_entity_poly.entity_id
_entity_poly.type
_entity_poly.pdbx_seq_one_letter_code
_entity_poly.pdbx_strand_id
1 'polypeptide(L)'
;MRIPRLLTLCAALGGLPAAGQPVSVFPVLETQPVNGVSGGESEAALLRDATFPERSLFLTADSALGIATYLMDGTERQVINSTGVAYAVDVIDGFPLAGRTVPLVVVANGTSRTLNAYTVDPAQLTLIQIGGTLLDVPSFDPRTVNLYRSSVTGKVYAFTANPGGTVQQLELNSIEDGGISGTTVRSFEAGGGVAGVVVDPDQRALFVSVPSTGIWRFPAEPTDTNPGSVAVPVGTSVPRGLGLYTVNEQDGYLLAATEQSNEVVIYDRRSPHPQVGSFTVPQAGSVDQVDQPRFVEVTSLPLGKSFPNGMIALHDSVNAPSQNYKFISWVELAKAFTPPLQSRGLVLDPDGGVVDAGVPDGGGTEDAGKPDGSTGIVDGGPTNPVEDGCGCSSASLPGMALLALVGLGWGRRRREG
;
A
#
# COMPACT_ATOMS: atom_id res chain seq x y z
N MET A 1 -39.80 1.11 -60.00
CA MET A 1 -38.34 1.20 -59.72
C MET A 1 -38.16 1.74 -58.30
N ARG A 2 -37.70 0.89 -57.37
CA ARG A 2 -37.46 1.26 -55.96
C ARG A 2 -35.96 1.55 -55.79
N ILE A 3 -35.64 2.72 -55.24
CA ILE A 3 -34.28 3.17 -54.92
C ILE A 3 -33.89 2.54 -53.58
N PRO A 4 -32.76 1.82 -53.45
CA PRO A 4 -32.32 1.31 -52.17
C PRO A 4 -31.60 2.42 -51.39
N ARG A 5 -32.02 2.63 -50.13
CA ARG A 5 -31.30 3.47 -49.17
C ARG A 5 -30.13 2.65 -48.61
N LEU A 6 -28.90 3.10 -48.87
CA LEU A 6 -27.72 2.64 -48.15
C LEU A 6 -27.81 3.13 -46.69
N LEU A 7 -27.89 2.21 -45.73
CA LEU A 7 -27.59 2.50 -44.33
C LEU A 7 -26.06 2.52 -44.17
N THR A 8 -25.50 3.67 -43.81
CA THR A 8 -24.09 3.79 -43.42
C THR A 8 -23.98 3.44 -41.94
N LEU A 9 -23.46 2.25 -41.64
CA LEU A 9 -23.12 1.83 -40.29
C LEU A 9 -21.80 2.51 -39.87
N CYS A 10 -21.87 3.59 -39.09
CA CYS A 10 -20.69 4.12 -38.40
C CYS A 10 -20.38 3.21 -37.21
N ALA A 11 -19.48 2.25 -37.41
CA ALA A 11 -18.86 1.53 -36.31
C ALA A 11 -17.85 2.47 -35.63
N ALA A 12 -18.23 3.05 -34.49
CA ALA A 12 -17.29 3.69 -33.60
C ALA A 12 -16.45 2.59 -32.93
N LEU A 13 -15.25 2.34 -33.47
CA LEU A 13 -14.20 1.61 -32.77
C LEU A 13 -13.72 2.49 -31.61
N GLY A 14 -14.37 2.36 -30.45
CA GLY A 14 -13.81 2.85 -29.21
C GLY A 14 -12.49 2.11 -28.98
N GLY A 15 -11.37 2.83 -29.10
CA GLY A 15 -10.07 2.30 -28.77
C GLY A 15 -10.07 1.91 -27.29
N LEU A 16 -9.91 0.62 -27.00
CA LEU A 16 -9.51 0.18 -25.67
C LEU A 16 -8.19 0.89 -25.36
N PRO A 17 -8.03 1.53 -24.19
CA PRO A 17 -6.72 2.05 -23.80
C PRO A 17 -5.76 0.86 -23.79
N ALA A 18 -4.74 0.90 -24.65
CA ALA A 18 -3.62 -0.01 -24.52
C ALA A 18 -2.99 0.29 -23.15
N ALA A 19 -2.95 -0.71 -22.26
CA ALA A 19 -2.15 -0.61 -21.05
C ALA A 19 -0.72 -0.27 -21.47
N GLY A 20 -0.18 0.82 -20.92
CA GLY A 20 1.22 1.19 -21.15
C GLY A 20 2.14 0.05 -20.70
N GLN A 21 3.36 0.02 -21.24
CA GLN A 21 4.37 -0.90 -20.72
C GLN A 21 4.58 -0.63 -19.22
N PRO A 22 4.75 -1.68 -18.39
CA PRO A 22 5.01 -1.48 -16.97
C PRO A 22 6.29 -0.68 -16.78
N VAL A 23 6.29 0.25 -15.84
CA VAL A 23 7.53 0.95 -15.45
C VAL A 23 8.39 0.01 -14.60
N SER A 24 9.70 0.26 -14.56
CA SER A 24 10.61 -0.51 -13.70
C SER A 24 11.01 0.32 -12.49
N VAL A 25 10.96 -0.31 -11.30
CA VAL A 25 11.48 0.26 -10.05
C VAL A 25 12.39 -0.75 -9.39
N PHE A 26 13.54 -0.31 -8.90
CA PHE A 26 14.51 -1.21 -8.29
C PHE A 26 14.20 -1.44 -6.79
N PRO A 27 14.45 -2.65 -6.27
CA PRO A 27 14.35 -2.89 -4.84
C PRO A 27 15.50 -2.20 -4.11
N VAL A 28 15.24 -1.76 -2.88
CA VAL A 28 16.24 -1.19 -1.97
C VAL A 28 17.00 -2.31 -1.25
N LEU A 29 16.26 -3.32 -0.77
CA LEU A 29 16.78 -4.48 -0.05
C LEU A 29 15.76 -5.62 -0.06
N GLU A 30 16.10 -6.73 0.58
CA GLU A 30 15.23 -7.91 0.73
C GLU A 30 15.31 -8.50 2.13
N THR A 31 14.28 -9.26 2.52
CA THR A 31 14.30 -10.00 3.79
C THR A 31 15.29 -11.16 3.73
N GLN A 32 16.07 -11.33 4.79
CA GLN A 32 16.99 -12.45 4.93
C GLN A 32 16.24 -13.79 4.92
N PRO A 33 16.84 -14.84 4.32
CA PRO A 33 16.28 -16.18 4.41
C PRO A 33 16.36 -16.69 5.85
N VAL A 34 15.34 -17.43 6.28
CA VAL A 34 15.39 -18.16 7.55
C VAL A 34 16.26 -19.40 7.37
N ASN A 35 17.30 -19.54 8.19
CA ASN A 35 18.28 -20.60 8.01
C ASN A 35 17.68 -22.00 8.19
N GLY A 36 17.99 -22.89 7.25
CA GLY A 36 17.66 -24.32 7.36
C GLY A 36 16.23 -24.69 6.95
N VAL A 37 15.45 -23.74 6.43
CA VAL A 37 14.09 -24.00 5.93
C VAL A 37 13.86 -23.26 4.61
N SER A 38 13.18 -23.88 3.65
CA SER A 38 12.94 -23.31 2.32
C SER A 38 11.82 -22.26 2.27
N GLY A 39 11.12 -22.03 3.38
CA GLY A 39 9.87 -21.25 3.41
C GLY A 39 8.73 -21.93 2.64
N GLY A 40 7.55 -21.33 2.74
CA GLY A 40 6.34 -21.69 1.99
C GLY A 40 5.73 -20.46 1.33
N GLU A 41 4.43 -20.51 1.05
CA GLU A 41 3.70 -19.27 0.76
C GLU A 41 3.67 -18.44 2.04
N SER A 42 4.05 -17.17 1.93
CA SER A 42 4.06 -16.25 3.06
C SER A 42 3.33 -14.96 2.74
N GLU A 43 2.26 -14.67 3.47
CA GLU A 43 1.62 -13.34 3.49
C GLU A 43 2.29 -12.48 4.57
N ALA A 44 2.20 -11.15 4.46
CA ALA A 44 2.93 -10.25 5.33
C ALA A 44 2.10 -9.08 5.83
N ALA A 45 2.57 -8.50 6.92
CA ALA A 45 2.04 -7.28 7.51
C ALA A 45 3.17 -6.42 8.08
N LEU A 46 2.93 -5.11 8.17
CA LEU A 46 3.91 -4.16 8.69
C LEU A 46 3.44 -3.54 10.00
N LEU A 47 4.16 -3.81 11.09
CA LEU A 47 3.97 -3.12 12.36
C LEU A 47 4.89 -1.89 12.43
N ARG A 48 4.29 -0.71 12.40
CA ARG A 48 5.04 0.55 12.47
C ARG A 48 5.24 1.00 13.92
N ASP A 49 6.49 1.28 14.31
CA ASP A 49 6.75 2.05 15.53
C ASP A 49 6.55 3.54 15.22
N ALA A 50 5.54 4.15 15.86
CA ALA A 50 5.20 5.53 15.59
C ALA A 50 6.20 6.55 16.14
N THR A 51 6.94 6.18 17.19
CA THR A 51 7.93 7.05 17.83
C THR A 51 9.29 6.92 17.16
N PHE A 52 9.66 5.70 16.76
CA PHE A 52 10.94 5.36 16.16
C PHE A 52 10.72 4.53 14.90
N PRO A 53 10.40 5.15 13.75
CA PRO A 53 10.04 4.44 12.52
C PRO A 53 11.03 3.36 12.08
N GLU A 54 12.32 3.54 12.35
CA GLU A 54 13.38 2.58 12.08
C GLU A 54 13.32 1.29 12.93
N ARG A 55 12.55 1.29 14.02
CA ARG A 55 12.28 0.12 14.88
C ARG A 55 11.02 -0.64 14.49
N SER A 56 10.39 -0.25 13.39
CA SER A 56 9.25 -0.99 12.81
C SER A 56 9.64 -2.43 12.48
N LEU A 57 8.65 -3.30 12.49
CA LEU A 57 8.80 -4.71 12.19
C LEU A 57 8.01 -5.07 10.93
N PHE A 58 8.62 -5.87 10.07
CA PHE A 58 7.94 -6.57 8.99
C PHE A 58 7.68 -7.99 9.45
N LEU A 59 6.47 -8.48 9.31
CA LEU A 59 6.05 -9.79 9.78
C LEU A 59 5.61 -10.63 8.59
N THR A 60 6.00 -11.89 8.56
CA THR A 60 5.47 -12.86 7.61
C THR A 60 4.77 -13.99 8.35
N ALA A 61 3.61 -14.40 7.84
CA ALA A 61 2.96 -15.67 8.18
C ALA A 61 3.24 -16.64 7.05
N ASP A 62 4.09 -17.61 7.31
CA ASP A 62 4.57 -18.57 6.34
C ASP A 62 4.04 -19.97 6.67
N SER A 63 3.54 -20.62 5.62
CA SER A 63 2.87 -21.92 5.74
C SER A 63 3.79 -23.09 6.14
N ALA A 64 5.11 -22.94 6.02
CA ALA A 64 6.12 -23.92 6.40
C ALA A 64 6.94 -23.49 7.64
N LEU A 65 7.10 -22.19 7.90
CA LEU A 65 7.91 -21.65 9.00
C LEU A 65 7.10 -21.30 10.24
N GLY A 66 5.86 -20.84 10.06
CA GLY A 66 5.12 -20.11 11.09
C GLY A 66 5.29 -18.61 10.94
N ILE A 67 5.59 -17.89 12.02
CA ILE A 67 5.74 -16.43 11.98
C ILE A 67 7.23 -16.08 11.97
N ALA A 68 7.67 -15.29 10.99
CA ALA A 68 8.97 -14.63 11.04
C ALA A 68 8.78 -13.13 11.14
N THR A 69 9.70 -12.46 11.84
CA THR A 69 9.73 -11.00 11.96
C THR A 69 11.09 -10.50 11.52
N TYR A 70 11.10 -9.34 10.89
CA TYR A 70 12.27 -8.72 10.29
C TYR A 70 12.36 -7.25 10.68
N LEU A 71 13.58 -6.77 10.84
CA LEU A 71 13.86 -5.33 10.94
C LEU A 71 13.73 -4.67 9.56
N MET A 72 13.68 -3.34 9.53
CA MET A 72 13.54 -2.57 8.27
C MET A 72 14.76 -2.62 7.36
N ASP A 73 15.87 -3.19 7.81
CA ASP A 73 17.04 -3.51 6.98
C ASP A 73 16.98 -4.93 6.37
N GLY A 74 15.89 -5.66 6.60
CA GLY A 74 15.68 -7.03 6.13
C GLY A 74 16.24 -8.11 7.05
N THR A 75 16.91 -7.76 8.15
CA THR A 75 17.49 -8.73 9.08
C THR A 75 16.42 -9.50 9.85
N GLU A 76 16.54 -10.83 9.92
CA GLU A 76 15.66 -11.68 10.75
C GLU A 76 15.79 -11.28 12.22
N ARG A 77 14.66 -11.00 12.87
CA ARG A 77 14.59 -10.63 14.29
C ARG A 77 14.18 -11.79 15.18
N GLN A 78 13.12 -12.49 14.78
CA GLN A 78 12.55 -13.60 15.54
C GLN A 78 11.81 -14.52 14.59
N VAL A 79 11.93 -15.81 14.83
CA VAL A 79 11.06 -16.84 14.23
C VAL A 79 10.29 -17.52 15.36
N ILE A 80 8.97 -17.53 15.23
CA ILE A 80 8.08 -18.36 16.04
C ILE A 80 7.63 -19.48 15.13
N ASN A 81 8.25 -20.64 15.32
CA ASN A 81 7.75 -21.89 14.75
C ASN A 81 6.38 -22.14 15.39
N SER A 82 5.31 -21.73 14.73
CA SER A 82 3.98 -22.09 15.17
C SER A 82 3.90 -23.62 15.15
N THR A 83 3.17 -24.20 16.09
CA THR A 83 2.88 -25.65 16.10
C THR A 83 1.98 -26.07 14.93
N GLY A 84 2.00 -25.33 13.82
CA GLY A 84 1.04 -25.37 12.75
C GLY A 84 1.28 -24.34 11.64
N VAL A 85 0.45 -24.41 10.60
CA VAL A 85 0.53 -23.61 9.38
C VAL A 85 0.03 -22.19 9.64
N ALA A 86 0.86 -21.17 9.40
CA ALA A 86 0.43 -19.77 9.42
C ALA A 86 0.10 -19.35 7.98
N TYR A 87 -1.15 -18.96 7.71
CA TYR A 87 -1.58 -18.58 6.35
C TYR A 87 -1.50 -17.09 6.10
N ALA A 88 -1.84 -16.29 7.12
CA ALA A 88 -1.97 -14.85 7.00
C ALA A 88 -1.65 -14.17 8.33
N VAL A 89 -1.18 -12.93 8.27
CA VAL A 89 -0.96 -12.07 9.43
C VAL A 89 -1.46 -10.68 9.09
N ASP A 90 -2.05 -9.99 10.07
CA ASP A 90 -2.29 -8.57 10.00
C ASP A 90 -2.12 -7.92 11.37
N VAL A 91 -1.88 -6.62 11.38
CA VAL A 91 -1.51 -5.85 12.57
C VAL A 91 -2.35 -4.59 12.70
N ILE A 92 -2.64 -4.22 13.94
CA ILE A 92 -3.26 -2.93 14.24
C ILE A 92 -2.70 -2.37 15.54
N ASP A 93 -2.21 -1.13 15.48
CA ASP A 93 -1.81 -0.39 16.68
C ASP A 93 -3.02 0.08 17.47
N GLY A 94 -2.83 0.41 18.74
CA GLY A 94 -3.88 1.11 19.50
C GLY A 94 -4.96 0.19 20.08
N PHE A 95 -4.72 -1.11 20.19
CA PHE A 95 -5.71 -2.04 20.72
C PHE A 95 -5.77 -1.97 22.26
N PRO A 96 -6.96 -1.80 22.87
CA PRO A 96 -7.09 -1.83 24.32
C PRO A 96 -6.98 -3.27 24.84
N LEU A 97 -6.04 -3.53 25.75
CA LEU A 97 -5.81 -4.83 26.37
C LEU A 97 -5.37 -4.67 27.83
N ALA A 98 -6.13 -5.26 28.77
CA ALA A 98 -5.82 -5.25 30.20
C ALA A 98 -5.46 -3.84 30.76
N GLY A 99 -6.25 -2.82 30.39
CA GLY A 99 -6.05 -1.43 30.82
C GLY A 99 -4.88 -0.70 30.15
N ARG A 100 -4.23 -1.31 29.15
CA ARG A 100 -3.16 -0.70 28.34
C ARG A 100 -3.57 -0.61 26.88
N THR A 101 -2.85 0.20 26.12
CA THR A 101 -2.95 0.27 24.67
C THR A 101 -1.72 -0.40 24.07
N VAL A 102 -1.93 -1.40 23.21
CA VAL A 102 -0.87 -2.23 22.65
C VAL A 102 -1.03 -2.41 21.15
N PRO A 103 0.05 -2.74 20.40
CA PRO A 103 -0.10 -3.33 19.09
C PRO A 103 -0.73 -4.72 19.22
N LEU A 104 -1.67 -5.01 18.33
CA LEU A 104 -2.29 -6.33 18.18
C LEU A 104 -1.85 -6.91 16.83
N VAL A 105 -1.23 -8.08 16.88
CA VAL A 105 -0.91 -8.91 15.72
C VAL A 105 -1.87 -10.10 15.74
N VAL A 106 -2.54 -10.38 14.63
CA VAL A 106 -3.42 -11.53 14.50
C VAL A 106 -2.95 -12.41 13.36
N VAL A 107 -2.92 -13.72 13.58
CA VAL A 107 -2.46 -14.72 12.62
C VAL A 107 -3.55 -15.74 12.36
N ALA A 108 -3.83 -16.01 11.08
CA ALA A 108 -4.70 -17.10 10.66
C ALA A 108 -3.93 -18.43 10.72
N ASN A 109 -4.27 -19.27 11.71
CA ASN A 109 -3.60 -20.54 11.94
C ASN A 109 -4.43 -21.70 11.37
N GLY A 110 -3.87 -22.35 10.35
CA GLY A 110 -4.51 -23.46 9.63
C GLY A 110 -4.56 -24.78 10.38
N THR A 111 -3.66 -24.98 11.35
CA THR A 111 -3.58 -26.25 12.08
C THR A 111 -4.58 -26.30 13.20
N SER A 112 -4.65 -25.24 14.02
CA SER A 112 -5.69 -25.12 15.04
C SER A 112 -7.03 -24.65 14.47
N ARG A 113 -7.05 -24.13 13.24
CA ARG A 113 -8.22 -23.47 12.61
C ARG A 113 -8.76 -22.32 13.46
N THR A 114 -7.85 -21.50 13.97
CA THR A 114 -8.16 -20.35 14.83
C THR A 114 -7.45 -19.11 14.33
N LEU A 115 -7.88 -17.94 14.80
CA LEU A 115 -7.06 -16.75 14.77
C LEU A 115 -6.26 -16.67 16.08
N ASN A 116 -4.94 -16.59 16.01
CA ASN A 116 -4.06 -16.43 17.17
C ASN A 116 -3.63 -14.97 17.33
N ALA A 117 -3.58 -14.48 18.57
CA ALA A 117 -3.25 -13.10 18.90
C ALA A 117 -1.86 -12.99 19.54
N TYR A 118 -1.14 -11.92 19.19
CA TYR A 118 0.12 -11.55 19.79
C TYR A 118 0.15 -10.03 20.02
N THR A 119 0.97 -9.60 20.97
CA THR A 119 1.45 -8.23 21.07
C THR A 119 2.97 -8.21 20.90
N VAL A 120 3.63 -7.07 21.04
CA VAL A 120 5.07 -6.92 20.85
C VAL A 120 5.71 -6.39 22.14
N ASP A 121 6.81 -7.01 22.56
CA ASP A 121 7.70 -6.43 23.55
C ASP A 121 8.39 -5.21 22.91
N PRO A 122 8.16 -3.98 23.38
CA PRO A 122 8.74 -2.81 22.75
C PRO A 122 10.26 -2.74 22.92
N ALA A 123 10.84 -3.32 23.99
CA ALA A 123 12.28 -3.29 24.21
C ALA A 123 13.00 -4.37 23.40
N GLN A 124 12.42 -5.57 23.33
CA GLN A 124 13.01 -6.71 22.63
C GLN A 124 12.56 -6.79 21.17
N LEU A 125 11.53 -6.08 20.74
CA LEU A 125 10.95 -6.21 19.39
C LEU A 125 10.65 -7.68 19.05
N THR A 126 10.02 -8.38 19.99
CA THR A 126 9.63 -9.79 19.85
C THR A 126 8.16 -9.96 20.18
N LEU A 127 7.48 -10.87 19.49
CA LEU A 127 6.07 -11.15 19.73
C LEU A 127 5.86 -11.89 21.06
N ILE A 128 4.83 -11.47 21.78
CA ILE A 128 4.33 -12.09 23.01
C ILE A 128 2.91 -12.59 22.71
N GLN A 129 2.67 -13.89 22.88
CA GLN A 129 1.34 -14.46 22.65
C GLN A 129 0.32 -13.92 23.66
N ILE A 130 -0.86 -13.56 23.16
CA ILE A 130 -2.01 -13.16 23.96
C ILE A 130 -2.96 -14.36 24.08
N GLY A 131 -3.49 -14.59 25.29
CA GLY A 131 -4.45 -15.65 25.54
C GLY A 131 -5.84 -15.37 24.94
N GLY A 132 -6.69 -16.39 24.95
CA GLY A 132 -8.08 -16.32 24.48
C GLY A 132 -8.31 -17.00 23.12
N THR A 133 -9.57 -17.00 22.69
CA THR A 133 -10.03 -17.59 21.43
C THR A 133 -10.68 -16.50 20.59
N LEU A 134 -10.01 -16.09 19.51
CA LEU A 134 -10.52 -15.07 18.60
C LEU A 134 -11.56 -15.60 17.62
N LEU A 135 -11.46 -16.86 17.22
CA LEU A 135 -12.36 -17.48 16.25
C LEU A 135 -12.96 -18.75 16.87
N ASP A 136 -14.24 -18.67 17.19
CA ASP A 136 -15.04 -19.80 17.69
C ASP A 136 -16.19 -20.09 16.71
N VAL A 137 -15.83 -20.36 15.46
CA VAL A 137 -16.79 -20.77 14.41
C VAL A 137 -16.49 -22.21 14.03
N PRO A 138 -17.34 -23.18 14.45
CA PRO A 138 -17.12 -24.59 14.14
C PRO A 138 -16.96 -24.83 12.64
N SER A 139 -15.95 -25.61 12.28
CA SER A 139 -15.66 -25.99 10.88
C SER A 139 -15.25 -24.85 9.95
N PHE A 140 -14.96 -23.65 10.46
CA PHE A 140 -14.36 -22.59 9.66
C PHE A 140 -12.85 -22.82 9.51
N ASP A 141 -12.31 -22.67 8.30
CA ASP A 141 -10.88 -22.82 8.00
C ASP A 141 -10.33 -21.44 7.60
N PRO A 142 -9.79 -20.64 8.53
CA PRO A 142 -9.34 -19.28 8.22
C PRO A 142 -8.07 -19.31 7.36
N ARG A 143 -8.12 -18.63 6.21
CA ARG A 143 -6.99 -18.50 5.27
C ARG A 143 -6.45 -17.08 5.14
N THR A 144 -7.27 -16.09 5.48
CA THR A 144 -6.86 -14.69 5.51
C THR A 144 -7.11 -14.11 6.89
N VAL A 145 -6.47 -12.99 7.20
CA VAL A 145 -6.88 -12.14 8.31
C VAL A 145 -6.59 -10.69 7.97
N ASN A 146 -7.55 -9.79 8.18
CA ASN A 146 -7.35 -8.36 8.02
C ASN A 146 -8.08 -7.59 9.10
N LEU A 147 -7.40 -6.67 9.77
CA LEU A 147 -7.88 -5.91 10.90
C LEU A 147 -8.48 -4.58 10.44
N TYR A 148 -9.54 -4.18 11.13
CA TYR A 148 -10.27 -2.96 10.83
C TYR A 148 -10.63 -2.25 12.11
N ARG A 149 -10.22 -0.99 12.25
CA ARG A 149 -10.79 -0.09 13.27
C ARG A 149 -11.86 0.78 12.63
N SER A 150 -13.08 0.64 13.13
CA SER A 150 -14.20 1.48 12.69
C SER A 150 -13.95 2.93 13.05
N SER A 151 -13.91 3.81 12.05
CA SER A 151 -13.90 5.25 12.24
C SER A 151 -15.23 5.80 12.79
N VAL A 152 -16.29 4.99 12.77
CA VAL A 152 -17.62 5.34 13.30
C VAL A 152 -17.72 5.03 14.81
N THR A 153 -17.21 3.88 15.23
CA THR A 153 -17.44 3.36 16.60
C THR A 153 -16.17 3.23 17.44
N GLY A 154 -14.98 3.30 16.83
CA GLY A 154 -13.70 3.02 17.47
C GLY A 154 -13.44 1.53 17.75
N LYS A 155 -14.40 0.65 17.47
CA LYS A 155 -14.27 -0.79 17.67
C LYS A 155 -13.31 -1.42 16.66
N VAL A 156 -12.68 -2.51 17.07
CA VAL A 156 -11.74 -3.27 16.24
C VAL A 156 -12.40 -4.56 15.78
N TYR A 157 -12.22 -4.89 14.51
CA TYR A 157 -12.75 -6.07 13.85
C TYR A 157 -11.64 -6.84 13.16
N ALA A 158 -11.84 -8.15 12.98
CA ALA A 158 -11.07 -8.97 12.06
C ALA A 158 -11.98 -9.50 10.95
N PHE A 159 -11.53 -9.39 9.70
CA PHE A 159 -12.08 -10.13 8.57
C PHE A 159 -11.24 -11.38 8.33
N THR A 160 -11.87 -12.52 8.11
CA THR A 160 -11.18 -13.75 7.72
C THR A 160 -12.00 -14.52 6.68
N ALA A 161 -11.35 -15.01 5.64
CA ALA A 161 -11.99 -15.80 4.59
C ALA A 161 -11.55 -17.26 4.66
N ASN A 162 -12.45 -18.18 4.29
CA ASN A 162 -12.12 -19.59 4.08
C ASN A 162 -11.79 -19.88 2.61
N PRO A 163 -11.30 -21.09 2.26
CA PRO A 163 -10.99 -21.43 0.87
C PRO A 163 -12.17 -21.34 -0.10
N GLY A 164 -13.40 -21.45 0.41
CA GLY A 164 -14.63 -21.38 -0.38
C GLY A 164 -15.07 -19.97 -0.74
N GLY A 165 -14.51 -18.95 -0.09
CA GLY A 165 -14.89 -17.54 -0.29
C GLY A 165 -15.87 -16.98 0.74
N THR A 166 -16.26 -17.76 1.75
CA THR A 166 -17.05 -17.23 2.86
C THR A 166 -16.15 -16.35 3.72
N VAL A 167 -16.57 -15.09 3.92
CA VAL A 167 -15.90 -14.10 4.77
C VAL A 167 -16.67 -13.97 6.08
N GLN A 168 -15.97 -14.10 7.21
CA GLN A 168 -16.45 -13.77 8.54
C GLN A 168 -15.90 -12.40 8.95
N GLN A 169 -16.72 -11.57 9.59
CA GLN A 169 -16.28 -10.40 10.33
C GLN A 169 -16.52 -10.63 11.82
N LEU A 170 -15.47 -10.48 12.61
CA LEU A 170 -15.47 -10.67 14.04
C LEU A 170 -15.21 -9.34 14.74
N GLU A 171 -16.05 -8.97 15.71
CA GLU A 171 -15.76 -7.88 16.64
C GLU A 171 -14.79 -8.38 17.71
N LEU A 172 -13.65 -7.70 17.89
CA LEU A 172 -12.60 -8.09 18.81
C LEU A 172 -12.71 -7.30 20.11
N ASN A 173 -12.66 -8.01 21.25
CA ASN A 173 -12.80 -7.43 22.58
C ASN A 173 -11.77 -8.01 23.54
N SER A 174 -11.14 -7.15 24.35
CA SER A 174 -10.36 -7.60 25.51
C SER A 174 -11.27 -8.24 26.56
N ILE A 175 -10.79 -9.32 27.18
CA ILE A 175 -11.49 -10.00 28.29
C ILE A 175 -10.74 -9.84 29.61
N GLU A 176 -11.43 -10.07 30.74
CA GLU A 176 -10.94 -9.73 32.09
C GLU A 176 -9.63 -10.44 32.49
N ASP A 177 -9.34 -11.61 31.92
CA ASP A 177 -8.12 -12.38 32.18
C ASP A 177 -6.88 -11.88 31.39
N GLY A 178 -7.02 -10.79 30.64
CA GLY A 178 -5.97 -10.23 29.80
C GLY A 178 -5.85 -10.90 28.42
N GLY A 179 -6.81 -11.77 28.06
CA GLY A 179 -6.94 -12.32 26.72
C GLY A 179 -7.80 -11.46 25.78
N ILE A 180 -8.09 -12.02 24.61
CA ILE A 180 -8.99 -11.42 23.61
C ILE A 180 -10.02 -12.46 23.17
N SER A 181 -11.25 -11.99 22.93
CA SER A 181 -12.33 -12.75 22.31
C SER A 181 -12.72 -12.13 20.96
N GLY A 182 -13.25 -12.94 20.05
CA GLY A 182 -13.89 -12.47 18.82
C GLY A 182 -15.32 -12.97 18.72
N THR A 183 -16.25 -12.07 18.39
CA THR A 183 -17.67 -12.40 18.17
C THR A 183 -18.02 -12.15 16.71
N THR A 184 -18.49 -13.16 15.99
CA THR A 184 -18.97 -12.99 14.61
C THR A 184 -20.15 -12.01 14.58
N VAL A 185 -19.99 -10.92 13.82
CA VAL A 185 -21.01 -9.88 13.61
C VAL A 185 -21.55 -9.87 12.18
N ARG A 186 -20.80 -10.41 11.20
CA ARG A 186 -21.27 -10.64 9.82
C ARG A 186 -20.64 -11.89 9.23
N SER A 187 -21.37 -12.50 8.30
CA SER A 187 -20.90 -13.57 7.43
C SER A 187 -21.48 -13.33 6.03
N PHE A 188 -20.64 -13.36 5.00
CA PHE A 188 -21.08 -13.15 3.60
C PHE A 188 -20.15 -13.86 2.62
N GLU A 189 -20.57 -13.96 1.36
CA GLU A 189 -19.81 -14.64 0.31
C GLU A 189 -19.08 -13.62 -0.57
N ALA A 190 -17.77 -13.82 -0.77
CA ALA A 190 -16.97 -13.01 -1.69
C ALA A 190 -17.25 -13.34 -3.17
N GLY A 191 -17.94 -14.45 -3.45
CA GLY A 191 -18.25 -14.89 -4.82
C GLY A 191 -17.19 -15.80 -5.45
N GLY A 192 -16.23 -16.29 -4.66
CA GLY A 192 -15.22 -17.27 -5.07
C GLY A 192 -14.03 -17.33 -4.12
N GLY A 193 -13.03 -18.15 -4.46
CA GLY A 193 -11.81 -18.26 -3.67
C GLY A 193 -11.09 -16.91 -3.55
N VAL A 194 -10.73 -16.55 -2.32
CA VAL A 194 -10.06 -15.28 -1.99
C VAL A 194 -8.55 -15.43 -2.15
N ALA A 195 -7.93 -14.51 -2.89
CA ALA A 195 -6.47 -14.50 -3.13
C ALA A 195 -5.75 -13.30 -2.49
N GLY A 196 -6.49 -12.33 -1.99
CA GLY A 196 -5.94 -11.14 -1.34
C GLY A 196 -7.05 -10.27 -0.78
N VAL A 197 -6.78 -9.58 0.32
CA VAL A 197 -7.74 -8.73 1.00
C VAL A 197 -7.01 -7.50 1.53
N VAL A 198 -7.63 -6.33 1.43
CA VAL A 198 -7.14 -5.11 2.09
C VAL A 198 -8.31 -4.29 2.59
N VAL A 199 -8.15 -3.69 3.76
CA VAL A 199 -9.16 -2.81 4.37
C VAL A 199 -8.76 -1.35 4.14
N ASP A 200 -9.72 -0.56 3.68
CA ASP A 200 -9.63 0.90 3.64
C ASP A 200 -10.42 1.48 4.83
N PRO A 201 -9.73 1.91 5.91
CA PRO A 201 -10.42 2.40 7.10
C PRO A 201 -11.08 3.78 6.90
N ASP A 202 -10.52 4.65 6.05
CA ASP A 202 -11.06 6.00 5.83
C ASP A 202 -12.35 5.92 5.00
N GLN A 203 -12.37 5.06 3.97
CA GLN A 203 -13.55 4.85 3.13
C GLN A 203 -14.47 3.75 3.65
N ARG A 204 -14.11 3.10 4.76
CA ARG A 204 -14.83 1.99 5.40
C ARG A 204 -15.16 0.89 4.39
N ALA A 205 -14.17 0.48 3.61
CA ALA A 205 -14.30 -0.49 2.55
C ALA A 205 -13.39 -1.70 2.78
N LEU A 206 -13.86 -2.87 2.40
CA LEU A 206 -13.08 -4.09 2.31
C LEU A 206 -12.92 -4.43 0.84
N PHE A 207 -11.69 -4.44 0.34
CA PHE A 207 -11.39 -4.93 -1.00
C PHE A 207 -10.97 -6.39 -0.93
N VAL A 208 -11.54 -7.22 -1.80
CA VAL A 208 -11.31 -8.66 -1.83
C VAL A 208 -11.00 -9.07 -3.27
N SER A 209 -9.82 -9.64 -3.49
CA SER A 209 -9.43 -10.20 -4.76
C SER A 209 -9.98 -11.61 -4.90
N VAL A 210 -10.78 -11.81 -5.95
CA VAL A 210 -11.34 -13.10 -6.35
C VAL A 210 -10.86 -13.36 -7.79
N PRO A 211 -9.83 -14.21 -8.01
CA PRO A 211 -9.17 -14.37 -9.31
C PRO A 211 -10.09 -14.66 -10.49
N SER A 212 -11.25 -15.29 -10.24
CA SER A 212 -12.24 -15.62 -11.28
C SER A 212 -13.13 -14.46 -11.72
N THR A 213 -13.20 -13.36 -10.95
CA THR A 213 -14.16 -12.26 -11.20
C THR A 213 -13.56 -10.87 -11.09
N GLY A 214 -12.49 -10.68 -10.32
CA GLY A 214 -11.76 -9.42 -10.18
C GLY A 214 -11.64 -8.99 -8.72
N ILE A 215 -11.52 -7.68 -8.49
CA ILE A 215 -11.49 -7.09 -7.17
C ILE A 215 -12.89 -6.63 -6.79
N TRP A 216 -13.42 -7.19 -5.72
CA TRP A 216 -14.68 -6.79 -5.10
C TRP A 216 -14.46 -5.73 -4.03
N ARG A 217 -15.47 -4.88 -3.84
CA ARG A 217 -15.55 -3.91 -2.74
C ARG A 217 -16.80 -4.19 -1.93
N PHE A 218 -16.62 -4.46 -0.65
CA PHE A 218 -17.67 -4.61 0.35
C PHE A 218 -17.60 -3.47 1.37
N PRO A 219 -18.68 -3.15 2.08
CA PRO A 219 -18.58 -2.22 3.21
C PRO A 219 -17.90 -2.88 4.42
N ALA A 220 -17.04 -2.14 5.13
CA ALA A 220 -16.33 -2.63 6.30
C ALA A 220 -17.16 -2.54 7.61
N GLU A 221 -18.13 -1.65 7.68
CA GLU A 221 -18.98 -1.51 8.87
C GLU A 221 -19.93 -2.71 9.03
N PRO A 222 -20.05 -3.30 10.23
CA PRO A 222 -20.86 -4.49 10.46
C PRO A 222 -22.36 -4.28 10.28
N THR A 223 -22.83 -3.04 10.32
CA THR A 223 -24.25 -2.68 10.14
C THR A 223 -24.61 -2.34 8.69
N ASP A 224 -23.62 -2.25 7.80
CA ASP A 224 -23.87 -1.97 6.39
C ASP A 224 -24.29 -3.25 5.66
N THR A 225 -25.46 -3.18 5.03
CA THR A 225 -26.12 -4.29 4.35
C THR A 225 -25.89 -4.30 2.84
N ASN A 226 -25.05 -3.40 2.30
CA ASN A 226 -24.69 -3.43 0.89
C ASN A 226 -23.98 -4.76 0.57
N PRO A 227 -24.46 -5.54 -0.42
CA PRO A 227 -23.91 -6.85 -0.75
C PRO A 227 -22.51 -6.79 -1.39
N GLY A 228 -21.98 -5.60 -1.61
CA GLY A 228 -20.73 -5.38 -2.33
C GLY A 228 -20.91 -5.34 -3.84
N SER A 229 -19.86 -4.92 -4.52
CA SER A 229 -19.83 -4.78 -5.98
C SER A 229 -18.43 -5.04 -6.51
N VAL A 230 -18.33 -5.47 -7.76
CA VAL A 230 -17.05 -5.53 -8.47
C VAL A 230 -16.51 -4.10 -8.62
N ALA A 231 -15.39 -3.80 -7.99
CA ALA A 231 -14.68 -2.53 -8.10
C ALA A 231 -13.81 -2.51 -9.35
N VAL A 232 -13.10 -3.61 -9.62
CA VAL A 232 -12.29 -3.81 -10.81
C VAL A 232 -12.61 -5.18 -11.39
N PRO A 233 -13.18 -5.29 -12.60
CA PRO A 233 -13.44 -6.59 -13.22
C PRO A 233 -12.13 -7.28 -13.60
N VAL A 234 -12.12 -8.61 -13.56
CA VAL A 234 -10.95 -9.40 -14.02
C VAL A 234 -10.66 -9.10 -15.48
N GLY A 235 -9.40 -8.77 -15.77
CA GLY A 235 -8.86 -8.57 -17.10
C GLY A 235 -7.83 -9.63 -17.46
N THR A 236 -6.81 -9.25 -18.22
CA THR A 236 -5.65 -10.11 -18.51
C THR A 236 -4.74 -10.30 -17.29
N SER A 237 -4.68 -9.28 -16.43
CA SER A 237 -3.91 -9.28 -15.20
C SER A 237 -4.81 -9.78 -14.07
N VAL A 238 -4.61 -11.04 -13.67
CA VAL A 238 -5.42 -11.69 -12.62
C VAL A 238 -4.93 -11.21 -11.25
N PRO A 239 -5.78 -10.52 -10.46
CA PRO A 239 -5.34 -9.99 -9.17
C PRO A 239 -5.14 -11.11 -8.15
N ARG A 240 -4.11 -10.99 -7.31
CA ARG A 240 -3.89 -11.83 -6.12
C ARG A 240 -3.88 -10.97 -4.86
N GLY A 241 -2.74 -10.84 -4.17
CA GLY A 241 -2.57 -9.98 -3.01
C GLY A 241 -2.89 -8.53 -3.34
N LEU A 242 -3.49 -7.84 -2.37
CA LEU A 242 -3.91 -6.44 -2.48
C LEU A 242 -3.18 -5.61 -1.44
N GLY A 243 -2.80 -4.39 -1.81
CA GLY A 243 -2.22 -3.40 -0.90
C GLY A 243 -2.85 -2.03 -1.12
N LEU A 244 -2.83 -1.18 -0.10
CA LEU A 244 -3.44 0.15 -0.16
C LEU A 244 -2.44 1.23 0.22
N TYR A 245 -2.13 2.12 -0.71
CA TYR A 245 -1.36 3.33 -0.43
C TYR A 245 -2.30 4.52 -0.24
N THR A 246 -2.35 5.10 0.96
CA THR A 246 -3.22 6.25 1.26
C THR A 246 -2.44 7.56 1.23
N VAL A 247 -2.79 8.46 0.32
CA VAL A 247 -2.19 9.81 0.24
C VAL A 247 -2.85 10.73 1.26
N ASN A 248 -4.18 10.70 1.31
CA ASN A 248 -5.03 11.36 2.29
C ASN A 248 -6.28 10.50 2.52
N GLU A 249 -7.36 11.03 3.08
CA GLU A 249 -8.60 10.25 3.34
C GLU A 249 -9.30 9.78 2.05
N GLN A 250 -9.12 10.48 0.92
CA GLN A 250 -9.83 10.20 -0.33
C GLN A 250 -8.89 9.67 -1.43
N ASP A 251 -7.72 10.29 -1.59
CA ASP A 251 -6.76 9.97 -2.63
C ASP A 251 -5.79 8.87 -2.21
N GLY A 252 -5.27 8.17 -3.19
CA GLY A 252 -4.35 7.06 -3.00
C GLY A 252 -4.46 6.03 -4.11
N TYR A 253 -3.92 4.85 -3.84
CA TYR A 253 -3.82 3.79 -4.82
C TYR A 253 -4.14 2.43 -4.22
N LEU A 254 -4.90 1.63 -4.96
CA LEU A 254 -5.08 0.21 -4.72
C LEU A 254 -4.09 -0.55 -5.60
N LEU A 255 -3.24 -1.36 -4.99
CA LEU A 255 -2.22 -2.15 -5.68
C LEU A 255 -2.67 -3.62 -5.72
N ALA A 256 -2.45 -4.29 -6.84
CA ALA A 256 -2.76 -5.70 -7.01
C ALA A 256 -1.56 -6.44 -7.61
N ALA A 257 -1.02 -7.43 -6.88
CA ALA A 257 0.01 -8.31 -7.40
C ALA A 257 -0.57 -9.27 -8.44
N THR A 258 0.18 -9.52 -9.52
CA THR A 258 -0.24 -10.40 -10.62
C THR A 258 0.85 -11.41 -10.93
N GLU A 259 0.60 -12.66 -10.55
CA GLU A 259 1.60 -13.73 -10.57
C GLU A 259 2.06 -14.07 -11.99
N GLN A 260 1.16 -14.04 -12.98
CA GLN A 260 1.47 -14.48 -14.35
C GLN A 260 2.31 -13.46 -15.14
N SER A 261 2.16 -12.18 -14.83
CA SER A 261 2.83 -11.07 -15.53
C SER A 261 4.05 -10.52 -14.79
N ASN A 262 4.35 -11.01 -13.58
CA ASN A 262 5.38 -10.44 -12.70
C ASN A 262 5.16 -8.94 -12.38
N GLU A 263 3.93 -8.47 -12.52
CA GLU A 263 3.58 -7.06 -12.39
C GLU A 263 2.79 -6.80 -11.10
N VAL A 264 2.85 -5.54 -10.64
CA VAL A 264 1.86 -4.98 -9.72
C VAL A 264 1.07 -3.92 -10.47
N VAL A 265 -0.24 -4.13 -10.58
CA VAL A 265 -1.15 -3.18 -11.22
C VAL A 265 -1.61 -2.16 -10.18
N ILE A 266 -1.61 -0.89 -10.55
CA ILE A 266 -2.00 0.24 -9.71
C ILE A 266 -3.32 0.80 -10.23
N TYR A 267 -4.31 0.88 -9.34
CA TYR A 267 -5.61 1.52 -9.58
C TYR A 267 -5.73 2.77 -8.71
N ASP A 268 -6.47 3.77 -9.19
CA ASP A 268 -6.88 4.89 -8.35
C ASP A 268 -7.74 4.35 -7.20
N ARG A 269 -7.47 4.78 -5.97
CA ARG A 269 -8.27 4.41 -4.81
C ARG A 269 -9.71 4.91 -4.92
N ARG A 270 -9.95 6.01 -5.65
CA ARG A 270 -11.30 6.57 -5.83
C ARG A 270 -12.07 5.76 -6.86
N SER A 271 -13.35 5.54 -6.57
CA SER A 271 -14.29 4.99 -7.56
C SER A 271 -14.30 5.90 -8.81
N PRO A 272 -14.26 5.34 -10.04
CA PRO A 272 -14.50 3.94 -10.41
C PRO A 272 -13.25 3.06 -10.48
N HIS A 273 -12.19 3.36 -9.73
CA HIS A 273 -10.92 2.61 -9.68
C HIS A 273 -10.24 2.40 -11.04
N PRO A 274 -10.09 3.45 -11.88
CA PRO A 274 -9.38 3.31 -13.15
C PRO A 274 -7.93 2.85 -12.91
N GLN A 275 -7.42 2.02 -13.81
CA GLN A 275 -6.01 1.65 -13.81
C GLN A 275 -5.15 2.89 -14.09
N VAL A 276 -4.18 3.15 -13.22
CA VAL A 276 -3.18 4.22 -13.34
C VAL A 276 -1.98 3.73 -14.15
N GLY A 277 -1.59 2.47 -13.94
CA GLY A 277 -0.54 1.78 -14.70
C GLY A 277 -0.09 0.51 -13.97
N SER A 278 1.11 0.04 -14.23
CA SER A 278 1.72 -1.09 -13.54
C SER A 278 3.23 -0.96 -13.47
N PHE A 279 3.86 -1.76 -12.61
CA PHE A 279 5.31 -1.81 -12.51
C PHE A 279 5.84 -3.24 -12.32
N THR A 280 7.11 -3.43 -12.66
CA THR A 280 7.91 -4.62 -12.37
C THR A 280 9.13 -4.24 -11.51
N VAL A 281 9.72 -5.23 -10.85
CA VAL A 281 10.87 -5.05 -9.95
C VAL A 281 12.05 -5.87 -10.47
N PRO A 282 12.90 -5.32 -11.35
CA PRO A 282 14.10 -5.99 -11.84
C PRO A 282 15.20 -6.08 -10.76
N GLN A 283 16.19 -6.93 -11.02
CA GLN A 283 17.37 -7.10 -10.17
C GLN A 283 18.12 -5.77 -9.95
N ALA A 284 18.57 -5.55 -8.71
CA ALA A 284 19.44 -4.44 -8.32
C ALA A 284 20.63 -4.93 -7.47
N GLY A 285 21.83 -4.88 -8.05
CA GLY A 285 23.03 -5.34 -7.37
C GLY A 285 22.92 -6.82 -6.96
N SER A 286 22.99 -7.09 -5.66
CA SER A 286 22.85 -8.44 -5.09
C SER A 286 21.40 -8.87 -4.82
N VAL A 287 20.44 -7.94 -4.84
CA VAL A 287 19.02 -8.24 -4.67
C VAL A 287 18.46 -8.62 -6.04
N ASP A 288 17.97 -9.83 -6.18
CA ASP A 288 17.38 -10.32 -7.43
C ASP A 288 16.02 -9.67 -7.73
N GLN A 289 15.51 -9.99 -8.91
CA GLN A 289 14.23 -9.49 -9.39
C GLN A 289 13.06 -10.15 -8.65
N VAL A 290 11.88 -9.54 -8.70
CA VAL A 290 10.66 -10.21 -8.23
C VAL A 290 10.08 -11.07 -9.34
N ASP A 291 9.87 -12.35 -9.03
CA ASP A 291 9.23 -13.30 -9.92
C ASP A 291 7.97 -13.91 -9.27
N GLN A 292 6.89 -13.97 -10.05
CA GLN A 292 5.60 -14.52 -9.66
C GLN A 292 5.08 -13.94 -8.33
N PRO A 293 4.89 -12.61 -8.21
CA PRO A 293 4.46 -12.01 -6.96
C PRO A 293 3.03 -12.41 -6.62
N ARG A 294 2.85 -12.77 -5.36
CA ARG A 294 1.59 -13.31 -4.84
C ARG A 294 0.93 -12.43 -3.80
N PHE A 295 1.73 -11.73 -3.01
CA PHE A 295 1.34 -10.82 -1.95
C PHE A 295 2.05 -9.49 -2.11
N VAL A 296 1.38 -8.42 -1.69
CA VAL A 296 1.93 -7.06 -1.68
C VAL A 296 1.45 -6.38 -0.42
N GLU A 297 2.39 -5.91 0.40
CA GLU A 297 2.11 -5.14 1.61
C GLU A 297 2.59 -3.70 1.39
N VAL A 298 1.77 -2.72 1.78
CA VAL A 298 2.00 -1.32 1.42
C VAL A 298 1.72 -0.42 2.61
N THR A 299 2.61 0.53 2.85
CA THR A 299 2.34 1.64 3.77
C THR A 299 2.68 2.97 3.12
N SER A 300 1.94 4.01 3.49
CA SER A 300 2.25 5.40 3.16
C SER A 300 2.93 6.16 4.30
N LEU A 301 3.17 5.50 5.43
CA LEU A 301 3.79 6.09 6.60
C LEU A 301 5.32 5.90 6.56
N PRO A 302 6.11 6.88 7.06
CA PRO A 302 7.56 6.78 7.07
C PRO A 302 8.04 5.60 7.92
N LEU A 303 9.09 4.92 7.45
CA LEU A 303 9.79 3.81 8.14
C LEU A 303 11.30 4.05 8.22
N GLY A 304 11.69 5.32 8.38
CA GLY A 304 13.08 5.75 8.40
C GLY A 304 13.59 6.21 7.03
N LYS A 305 14.91 6.38 6.92
CA LYS A 305 15.56 7.10 5.81
C LYS A 305 15.39 6.42 4.45
N SER A 306 15.32 5.08 4.42
CA SER A 306 15.14 4.33 3.17
C SER A 306 13.71 4.42 2.62
N PHE A 307 12.74 4.71 3.49
CA PHE A 307 11.31 4.68 3.18
C PHE A 307 10.59 5.91 3.77
N PRO A 308 10.97 7.14 3.35
CA PRO A 308 10.48 8.37 3.96
C PRO A 308 8.99 8.64 3.71
N ASN A 309 8.42 8.06 2.65
CA ASN A 309 6.99 8.17 2.31
C ASN A 309 6.33 6.79 2.24
N GLY A 310 6.85 5.88 3.05
CA GLY A 310 6.45 4.49 3.07
C GLY A 310 7.13 3.63 2.01
N MET A 311 6.67 2.40 1.95
CA MET A 311 7.29 1.32 1.20
C MET A 311 6.25 0.39 0.61
N ILE A 312 6.71 -0.42 -0.32
CA ILE A 312 6.03 -1.60 -0.81
C ILE A 312 6.93 -2.80 -0.47
N ALA A 313 6.40 -3.80 0.21
CA ALA A 313 7.02 -5.12 0.32
C ALA A 313 6.32 -6.04 -0.69
N LEU A 314 7.09 -6.56 -1.64
CA LEU A 314 6.57 -7.42 -2.69
C LEU A 314 7.13 -8.83 -2.54
N HIS A 315 6.23 -9.81 -2.46
CA HIS A 315 6.60 -11.22 -2.36
C HIS A 315 7.27 -11.70 -3.63
N ASP A 316 8.37 -12.43 -3.49
CA ASP A 316 9.05 -13.11 -4.58
C ASP A 316 8.97 -14.63 -4.39
N SER A 317 8.23 -15.28 -5.29
CA SER A 317 7.99 -16.73 -5.21
C SER A 317 9.16 -17.54 -5.79
N VAL A 318 10.11 -16.90 -6.47
CA VAL A 318 11.23 -17.58 -7.17
C VAL A 318 12.57 -17.00 -6.70
N ASN A 319 12.79 -17.03 -5.39
CA ASN A 319 14.05 -16.63 -4.75
C ASN A 319 14.82 -17.85 -4.20
N ALA A 320 16.15 -17.73 -4.11
CA ALA A 320 17.02 -18.72 -3.49
C ALA A 320 17.75 -18.14 -2.26
N PRO A 321 17.88 -18.88 -1.13
CA PRO A 321 17.51 -20.30 -0.94
C PRO A 321 16.03 -20.54 -0.60
N SER A 322 15.26 -19.49 -0.35
CA SER A 322 13.83 -19.54 0.02
C SER A 322 13.08 -18.37 -0.60
N GLN A 323 11.76 -18.49 -0.75
CA GLN A 323 10.90 -17.34 -1.06
C GLN A 323 11.09 -16.24 -0.01
N ASN A 324 10.97 -14.98 -0.42
CA ASN A 324 11.19 -13.84 0.47
C ASN A 324 10.44 -12.59 -0.02
N TYR A 325 10.74 -11.44 0.57
CA TYR A 325 10.15 -10.15 0.21
C TYR A 325 11.22 -9.15 -0.22
N LYS A 326 10.91 -8.41 -1.29
CA LYS A 326 11.71 -7.30 -1.78
C LYS A 326 11.08 -5.99 -1.32
N PHE A 327 11.87 -5.08 -0.76
CA PHE A 327 11.41 -3.79 -0.26
C PHE A 327 11.70 -2.69 -1.25
N ILE A 328 10.66 -1.97 -1.68
CA ILE A 328 10.69 -0.90 -2.65
C ILE A 328 10.29 0.41 -1.97
N SER A 329 11.01 1.49 -2.27
CA SER A 329 10.64 2.83 -1.82
C SER A 329 9.48 3.37 -2.65
N TRP A 330 8.42 3.85 -1.98
CA TRP A 330 7.31 4.49 -2.68
C TRP A 330 7.77 5.71 -3.48
N VAL A 331 8.73 6.47 -2.96
CA VAL A 331 9.26 7.68 -3.63
C VAL A 331 9.87 7.33 -4.99
N GLU A 332 10.63 6.23 -5.05
CA GLU A 332 11.28 5.81 -6.29
C GLU A 332 10.26 5.24 -7.29
N LEU A 333 9.25 4.50 -6.81
CA LEU A 333 8.14 4.09 -7.66
C LEU A 333 7.38 5.31 -8.22
N ALA A 334 7.05 6.28 -7.36
CA ALA A 334 6.27 7.44 -7.76
C ALA A 334 6.94 8.24 -8.88
N LYS A 335 8.27 8.44 -8.81
CA LYS A 335 9.07 9.12 -9.84
C LYS A 335 9.14 8.36 -11.17
N ALA A 336 8.94 7.04 -11.17
CA ALA A 336 8.99 6.22 -12.38
C ALA A 336 7.77 6.44 -13.29
N PHE A 337 6.67 7.01 -12.77
CA PHE A 337 5.47 7.33 -13.54
C PHE A 337 5.51 8.74 -14.15
N THR A 338 4.76 8.93 -15.24
CA THR A 338 4.57 10.25 -15.86
C THR A 338 3.07 10.48 -16.10
N PRO A 339 2.44 11.45 -15.41
CA PRO A 339 3.00 12.22 -14.30
C PRO A 339 3.37 11.34 -13.08
N PRO A 340 4.25 11.82 -12.18
CA PRO A 340 4.61 11.07 -10.97
C PRO A 340 3.38 10.70 -10.13
N LEU A 341 3.42 9.55 -9.46
CA LEU A 341 2.39 9.19 -8.48
C LEU A 341 2.43 10.13 -7.28
N GLN A 342 1.28 10.34 -6.65
CA GLN A 342 1.18 11.13 -5.44
C GLN A 342 1.81 10.39 -4.25
N SER A 343 2.35 11.15 -3.31
CA SER A 343 2.93 10.62 -2.06
C SER A 343 2.26 11.29 -0.87
N ARG A 344 2.07 10.55 0.23
CA ARG A 344 1.57 11.14 1.47
C ARG A 344 2.57 12.16 2.00
N GLY A 345 2.11 13.38 2.29
CA GLY A 345 2.94 14.44 2.88
C GLY A 345 3.99 15.08 1.96
N LEU A 346 3.99 14.76 0.65
CA LEU A 346 4.84 15.43 -0.34
C LEU A 346 4.03 15.85 -1.56
N VAL A 347 4.24 17.09 -2.01
CA VAL A 347 3.99 17.47 -3.40
C VAL A 347 5.31 17.20 -4.12
N LEU A 348 5.35 16.18 -4.98
CA LEU A 348 6.45 16.06 -5.93
C LEU A 348 6.23 17.17 -6.96
N ASP A 349 7.22 18.04 -7.18
CA ASP A 349 7.15 18.98 -8.29
C ASP A 349 7.01 18.20 -9.60
N PRO A 350 6.32 18.73 -10.63
CA PRO A 350 6.16 18.06 -11.93
C PRO A 350 7.48 17.59 -12.56
N ASP A 351 8.60 18.18 -12.14
CA ASP A 351 9.96 17.91 -12.59
C ASP A 351 10.71 16.87 -11.72
N GLY A 352 10.03 16.24 -10.75
CA GLY A 352 10.59 15.20 -9.87
C GLY A 352 11.39 15.71 -8.67
N GLY A 353 11.37 17.02 -8.41
CA GLY A 353 11.93 17.65 -7.22
C GLY A 353 11.07 17.41 -5.96
N VAL A 354 11.70 17.24 -4.80
CA VAL A 354 11.01 17.16 -3.51
C VAL A 354 10.98 18.57 -2.91
N VAL A 355 9.79 19.16 -2.74
CA VAL A 355 9.63 20.33 -1.88
C VAL A 355 9.43 19.86 -0.44
N ASP A 356 10.25 20.39 0.46
CA ASP A 356 10.14 20.14 1.90
C ASP A 356 8.84 20.79 2.41
N ALA A 357 7.84 19.98 2.74
CA ALA A 357 6.62 20.46 3.38
C ALA A 357 6.95 20.74 4.85
N GLY A 358 7.53 21.91 5.10
CA GLY A 358 7.92 22.36 6.43
C GLY A 358 6.80 22.16 7.44
N VAL A 359 7.17 21.58 8.58
CA VAL A 359 6.36 21.57 9.80
C VAL A 359 6.01 23.03 10.15
N PRO A 360 4.76 23.36 10.50
CA PRO A 360 4.47 24.69 11.01
C PRO A 360 5.17 24.85 12.36
N ASP A 361 6.17 25.71 12.43
CA ASP A 361 6.72 26.17 13.69
C ASP A 361 5.59 26.82 14.48
N GLY A 362 5.16 26.15 15.54
CA GLY A 362 4.21 26.66 16.52
C GLY A 362 4.83 27.81 17.30
N GLY A 363 4.77 29.01 16.74
CA GLY A 363 5.05 30.27 17.44
C GLY A 363 3.81 30.73 18.20
N GLY A 364 3.77 30.43 19.50
CA GLY A 364 2.71 30.81 20.42
C GLY A 364 2.53 32.32 20.58
N THR A 365 1.30 32.68 20.91
CA THR A 365 0.85 34.02 21.27
C THR A 365 1.22 34.38 22.72
N GLU A 366 1.34 35.70 22.95
CA GLU A 366 1.29 36.45 24.22
C GLU A 366 2.60 36.69 25.02
N ASP A 367 3.12 37.90 24.80
CA ASP A 367 3.23 39.01 25.78
C ASP A 367 3.93 38.76 27.12
N ALA A 368 5.12 39.36 27.30
CA ALA A 368 5.45 40.24 28.43
C ALA A 368 6.93 40.65 28.40
N GLY A 369 7.20 41.93 28.64
CA GLY A 369 8.40 42.34 29.38
C GLY A 369 9.52 43.01 28.59
N LYS A 370 9.32 44.30 28.29
CA LYS A 370 10.40 45.27 28.10
C LYS A 370 11.29 45.32 29.36
N PRO A 371 12.62 45.40 29.20
CA PRO A 371 13.34 46.45 29.92
C PRO A 371 14.32 47.19 28.99
N ASP A 372 14.15 48.50 28.95
CA ASP A 372 15.12 49.48 28.51
C ASP A 372 16.11 49.76 29.64
N GLY A 373 17.41 49.76 29.34
CA GLY A 373 18.43 50.16 30.30
C GLY A 373 19.82 49.67 29.97
N SER A 374 20.40 50.13 28.85
CA SER A 374 21.84 50.05 28.64
C SER A 374 22.50 51.36 29.05
N THR A 375 23.54 51.25 29.89
CA THR A 375 24.57 52.27 30.09
C THR A 375 25.93 51.60 29.90
N GLY A 376 26.79 52.14 29.03
CA GLY A 376 28.24 51.94 29.14
C GLY A 376 29.02 51.50 27.89
N ILE A 377 29.43 52.49 27.07
CA ILE A 377 30.82 52.79 26.63
C ILE A 377 31.61 51.73 25.80
N VAL A 378 31.83 51.90 24.48
CA VAL A 378 32.92 52.55 23.66
C VAL A 378 33.99 51.56 23.11
N ASP A 379 34.44 51.85 21.87
CA ASP A 379 35.53 51.31 21.02
C ASP A 379 35.24 50.02 20.23
N GLY A 380 35.55 49.88 18.93
CA GLY A 380 36.23 50.71 17.92
C GLY A 380 36.30 49.86 16.63
N GLY A 381 36.24 50.49 15.43
CA GLY A 381 36.09 49.85 14.10
C GLY A 381 37.23 48.93 13.61
N PRO A 382 37.39 48.63 12.29
CA PRO A 382 36.72 49.23 11.12
C PRO A 382 36.10 48.23 10.12
N THR A 383 35.42 48.83 9.16
CA THR A 383 34.64 48.35 8.01
C THR A 383 35.46 47.98 6.76
N ASN A 384 34.87 47.12 5.91
CA ASN A 384 34.83 47.12 4.41
C ASN A 384 35.11 45.73 3.76
N PRO A 385 34.65 45.46 2.52
CA PRO A 385 33.43 45.92 1.85
C PRO A 385 32.66 44.81 1.10
N VAL A 386 31.45 45.19 0.67
CA VAL A 386 30.58 44.56 -0.31
C VAL A 386 31.19 44.63 -1.72
N GLU A 387 31.08 43.56 -2.51
CA GLU A 387 31.10 43.65 -3.97
C GLU A 387 29.76 43.18 -4.55
N ASP A 388 29.19 44.09 -5.34
CA ASP A 388 28.03 43.92 -6.21
C ASP A 388 28.39 43.13 -7.47
N GLY A 389 27.46 42.32 -7.98
CA GLY A 389 27.54 41.70 -9.29
C GLY A 389 26.18 41.33 -9.84
N CYS A 390 25.69 42.16 -10.78
CA CYS A 390 24.48 42.03 -11.61
C CYS A 390 24.21 40.58 -12.08
N GLY A 391 22.98 40.09 -12.18
CA GLY A 391 21.80 40.73 -12.79
C GLY A 391 21.63 40.22 -14.22
N CYS A 392 20.67 39.31 -14.43
CA CYS A 392 20.04 39.03 -15.73
C CYS A 392 18.68 38.37 -15.48
N SER A 393 17.63 39.18 -15.57
CA SER A 393 16.24 38.72 -15.74
C SER A 393 16.02 38.30 -17.18
N SER A 394 15.30 37.19 -17.39
CA SER A 394 14.51 37.00 -18.61
C SER A 394 13.28 36.17 -18.28
N ALA A 395 12.15 36.87 -18.20
CA ALA A 395 10.82 36.31 -18.26
C ALA A 395 10.42 36.11 -19.73
N SER A 396 9.74 35.01 -20.04
CA SER A 396 8.94 34.89 -21.26
C SER A 396 7.72 34.00 -21.01
N LEU A 397 6.56 34.64 -21.20
CA LEU A 397 5.18 34.14 -21.09
C LEU A 397 4.75 33.32 -22.34
N PRO A 398 3.58 32.65 -22.32
CA PRO A 398 3.27 31.48 -23.14
C PRO A 398 2.62 31.80 -24.50
N GLY A 399 2.92 30.98 -25.50
CA GLY A 399 2.35 31.09 -26.85
C GLY A 399 1.12 30.21 -27.05
N MET A 400 -0.05 30.83 -27.16
CA MET A 400 -1.30 30.24 -27.63
C MET A 400 -1.37 30.17 -29.16
N ALA A 401 -1.83 29.01 -29.64
CA ALA A 401 -2.59 28.68 -30.85
C ALA A 401 -2.70 29.71 -32.00
N LEU A 402 -2.30 29.27 -33.20
CA LEU A 402 -2.92 29.70 -34.47
C LEU A 402 -2.80 28.60 -35.53
N LEU A 403 -3.93 27.98 -35.88
CA LEU A 403 -4.10 27.00 -36.96
C LEU A 403 -4.83 27.69 -38.12
N ALA A 404 -4.18 27.82 -39.28
CA ALA A 404 -4.79 28.33 -40.50
C ALA A 404 -4.63 27.31 -41.65
N LEU A 405 -5.77 26.88 -42.19
CA LEU A 405 -5.94 26.06 -43.38
C LEU A 405 -5.63 26.86 -44.65
N VAL A 406 -4.89 26.28 -45.60
CA VAL A 406 -4.95 26.63 -47.02
C VAL A 406 -4.97 25.34 -47.86
N GLY A 407 -5.96 25.26 -48.74
CA GLY A 407 -6.27 24.08 -49.54
C GLY A 407 -5.67 24.05 -50.95
N LEU A 408 -5.78 22.83 -51.52
CA LEU A 408 -6.04 22.46 -52.92
C LEU A 408 -5.32 23.20 -54.06
N GLY A 409 -4.61 22.42 -54.87
CA GLY A 409 -4.51 22.70 -56.30
C GLY A 409 -3.37 22.01 -57.05
N TRP A 410 -3.66 20.81 -57.56
CA TRP A 410 -3.47 20.40 -58.97
C TRP A 410 -2.88 19.01 -59.16
N GLY A 411 -3.72 18.12 -59.70
CA GLY A 411 -3.26 17.03 -60.54
C GLY A 411 -3.37 17.42 -62.01
N ARG A 412 -2.32 17.15 -62.80
CA ARG A 412 -2.46 16.70 -64.19
C ARG A 412 -1.20 16.03 -64.73
N ARG A 413 -1.37 14.73 -64.97
CA ARG A 413 -0.83 13.85 -66.03
C ARG A 413 0.09 14.50 -67.09
N ARG A 414 1.22 13.83 -67.39
CA ARG A 414 1.53 13.06 -68.63
C ARG A 414 3.01 12.59 -68.56
N ARG A 415 3.31 11.29 -68.77
CA ARG A 415 3.81 10.64 -70.02
C ARG A 415 5.21 11.19 -70.39
N GLU A 416 6.30 10.45 -70.56
CA GLU A 416 6.66 9.19 -71.25
C GLU A 416 8.02 8.72 -70.66
N GLY A 417 8.49 7.48 -70.79
CA GLY A 417 8.06 6.33 -71.56
C GLY A 417 8.85 5.08 -71.18
#